data_AF-A0A2V6DD07-F1
#
_entry.id   AF-A0A2V6DD07-F1
#
_cell.length_a   1.000
_cell.length_b   1.000
_cell.length_c   1.000
_cell.angle_alpha   90.00
_cell.angle_beta   90.00
_cell.angle_gamma   90.00
#
_symmetry.space_group_name_H-M   'P 1'
#
loop_
_entity.id
_entity.type
_entity.pdbx_description
1 polymer ?
#
loop_
_entity_poly.entity_id
_entity_poly.type
_entity_poly.pdbx_seq_one_letter_code
_entity_poly.pdbx_strand_id
1 'polypeptide(L)'
;NPYQFSIRVSDILRRYVMEQFDLPMTRQTSVEFLNAIGSAANFSDDEKTLLADFLNRCDLIKFARYEATSADSRLLLDEARQFAKGGALVTA
;
A
#
# COMPACT_ATOMS: atom_id res chain seq x y z
N ASN A 1 -12.33 -8.75 -9.97
CA ASN A 1 -12.28 -9.56 -8.74
C ASN A 1 -11.43 -8.80 -7.72
N PRO A 2 -12.00 -8.35 -6.59
CA PRO A 2 -11.30 -7.55 -5.57
C PRO A 2 -10.11 -8.24 -4.90
N TYR A 3 -10.18 -9.55 -4.68
CA TYR A 3 -9.07 -10.33 -4.12
C TYR A 3 -7.84 -10.32 -5.04
N GLN A 4 -8.03 -10.63 -6.32
CA GLN A 4 -6.93 -10.58 -7.30
C GLN A 4 -6.40 -9.16 -7.49
N PHE A 5 -7.28 -8.16 -7.42
CA PHE A 5 -6.89 -6.76 -7.51
C PHE A 5 -6.01 -6.34 -6.33
N SER A 6 -6.39 -6.68 -5.08
CA SER A 6 -5.62 -6.32 -3.89
C SER A 6 -4.23 -6.95 -3.86
N ILE A 7 -4.04 -8.14 -4.44
CA ILE A 7 -2.72 -8.72 -4.65
C ILE A 7 -1.91 -7.85 -5.60
N ARG A 8 -2.44 -7.63 -6.81
CA ARG A 8 -1.72 -6.90 -7.88
C ARG A 8 -1.36 -5.47 -7.51
N VAL A 9 -2.30 -4.69 -6.97
CA VAL A 9 -2.07 -3.27 -6.62
C VAL A 9 -1.05 -3.15 -5.48
N SER A 10 -1.11 -4.06 -4.51
CA SER A 10 -0.18 -4.11 -3.40
C SER A 10 1.23 -4.50 -3.86
N ASP A 11 1.37 -5.43 -4.79
CA ASP A 11 2.67 -5.79 -5.38
C ASP A 11 3.26 -4.64 -6.23
N ILE A 12 2.43 -3.85 -6.90
CA ILE A 12 2.87 -2.66 -7.66
C ILE A 12 3.36 -1.59 -6.69
N LEU A 13 2.57 -1.25 -5.67
CA LEU A 13 2.94 -0.18 -4.74
C LEU A 13 4.17 -0.55 -3.91
N ARG A 14 4.29 -1.81 -3.46
CA ARG A 14 5.49 -2.26 -2.75
C ARG A 14 6.73 -2.11 -3.63
N ARG A 15 6.70 -2.52 -4.90
CA ARG A 15 7.84 -2.36 -5.82
C ARG A 15 8.22 -0.89 -6.01
N TYR A 16 7.24 -0.02 -6.24
CA TYR A 16 7.47 1.41 -6.34
C TYR A 16 8.21 1.95 -5.11
N VAL A 17 7.72 1.64 -3.91
CA VAL A 17 8.34 2.06 -2.65
C VAL A 17 9.77 1.53 -2.51
N MET A 18 10.00 0.26 -2.84
CA MET A 18 11.34 -0.34 -2.74
C MET A 18 12.32 0.32 -3.69
N GLU A 19 11.90 0.62 -4.91
CA GLU A 19 12.70 1.35 -5.90
C GLU A 19 13.00 2.78 -5.44
N GLN A 20 12.04 3.48 -4.80
CA GLN A 20 12.25 4.83 -4.27
C GLN A 20 13.22 4.89 -3.07
N PHE A 21 13.38 3.79 -2.33
CA PHE A 21 14.25 3.70 -1.15
C PHE A 21 15.52 2.87 -1.36
N ASP A 22 15.75 2.36 -2.58
CA ASP A 22 16.85 1.44 -2.86
C ASP A 22 16.86 0.21 -1.91
N LEU A 23 15.66 -0.30 -1.57
CA LEU A 23 15.50 -1.46 -0.70
C LEU A 23 15.59 -2.77 -1.50
N PRO A 24 16.26 -3.82 -0.99
CA PRO A 24 16.34 -5.11 -1.67
C PRO A 24 14.95 -5.73 -1.87
N MET A 25 14.65 -6.19 -3.10
CA MET A 25 13.39 -6.86 -3.43
C MET A 25 13.28 -8.25 -2.79
N THR A 26 12.90 -8.28 -1.51
CA THR A 26 12.69 -9.51 -0.74
C THR A 26 11.21 -9.82 -0.59
N ARG A 27 10.91 -11.11 -0.43
CA ARG A 27 9.58 -11.56 -0.04
C ARG A 27 9.41 -11.29 1.45
N GLN A 28 8.44 -10.46 1.79
CA GLN A 28 8.23 -9.96 3.15
C GLN A 28 6.74 -9.74 3.43
N THR A 29 6.35 -9.89 4.68
CA THR A 29 5.01 -9.56 5.17
C THR A 29 4.80 -8.04 5.18
N SER A 30 3.55 -7.57 5.26
CA SER A 30 3.26 -6.14 5.38
C SER A 30 3.92 -5.50 6.60
N VAL A 31 4.00 -6.23 7.71
CA VAL A 31 4.63 -5.76 8.95
C VAL A 31 6.15 -5.60 8.76
N GLU A 32 6.82 -6.61 8.20
CA GLU A 32 8.26 -6.54 7.90
C GLU A 32 8.57 -5.40 6.92
N PHE A 33 7.73 -5.22 5.90
CA PHE A 33 7.85 -4.16 4.92
C PHE A 33 7.74 -2.77 5.55
N LEU A 34 6.73 -2.53 6.38
CA LEU A 34 6.55 -1.24 7.06
C LEU A 34 7.68 -0.96 8.06
N ASN A 35 8.17 -1.97 8.77
CA ASN A 35 9.32 -1.84 9.66
C ASN A 35 10.60 -1.46 8.90
N ALA A 36 10.81 -2.03 7.71
CA ALA A 36 11.95 -1.69 6.85
C ALA A 36 11.88 -0.26 6.31
N ILE A 37 10.68 0.29 6.13
CA ILE A 37 10.46 1.67 5.66
C ILE A 37 10.54 2.68 6.79
N GLY A 38 10.13 2.32 8.01
CA GLY A 38 10.13 3.22 9.16
C GLY A 38 11.49 3.83 9.48
N SER A 39 12.58 3.15 9.12
CA SER A 39 13.96 3.63 9.26
C SER A 39 14.47 4.50 8.10
N ALA A 40 13.74 4.61 7.00
CA ALA A 40 14.18 5.31 5.79
C ALA A 40 13.68 6.77 5.76
N ALA A 41 14.56 7.71 5.35
CA ALA A 41 14.39 9.15 5.52
C ALA A 41 13.56 9.86 4.42
N ASN A 42 13.07 9.14 3.40
CA ASN A 42 12.53 9.75 2.17
C ASN A 42 11.01 9.93 2.13
N PHE A 43 10.24 9.44 3.11
CA PHE A 43 8.79 9.67 3.19
C PHE A 43 8.40 10.41 4.47
N SER A 44 7.41 11.29 4.31
CA SER A 44 6.72 11.95 5.41
C SER A 44 5.94 10.95 6.27
N ASP A 45 5.59 11.35 7.49
CA ASP A 45 4.79 10.50 8.39
C ASP A 45 3.37 10.27 7.84
N ASP A 46 2.82 11.22 7.08
CA ASP A 46 1.54 11.08 6.40
C ASP A 46 1.59 10.01 5.30
N GLU A 47 2.66 9.97 4.50
CA GLU A 47 2.86 8.93 3.49
C GLU A 47 3.06 7.55 4.12
N LYS A 48 3.81 7.48 5.22
CA LYS A 48 3.99 6.23 5.99
C LYS A 48 2.66 5.72 6.54
N THR A 49 1.83 6.62 7.07
CA THR A 49 0.49 6.30 7.58
C THR A 49 -0.42 5.82 6.46
N LEU A 50 -0.49 6.54 5.33
CA LEU A 50 -1.27 6.15 4.15
C LEU A 50 -0.86 4.76 3.64
N LEU A 51 0.44 4.48 3.59
CA LEU A 51 0.94 3.17 3.16
C LEU A 51 0.56 2.06 4.14
N ALA A 52 0.63 2.31 5.44
CA ALA A 52 0.23 1.36 6.47
C ALA A 52 -1.27 1.01 6.35
N ASP A 53 -2.12 2.02 6.21
CA ASP A 53 -3.56 1.85 6.05
C ASP A 53 -3.91 1.06 4.78
N PHE A 54 -3.28 1.42 3.66
CA PHE A 54 -3.44 0.72 2.38
C PHE A 54 -3.06 -0.77 2.49
N LEU A 55 -1.93 -1.08 3.13
CA LEU A 55 -1.46 -2.47 3.27
C LEU A 55 -2.38 -3.27 4.21
N ASN A 56 -2.83 -2.67 5.31
CA ASN A 56 -3.80 -3.29 6.21
C ASN A 56 -5.11 -3.64 5.48
N ARG A 57 -5.64 -2.72 4.66
CA ARG A 57 -6.83 -2.97 3.85
C ARG A 57 -6.62 -4.11 2.84
N CYS A 58 -5.45 -4.14 2.19
CA CYS A 58 -5.09 -5.27 1.32
C CYS A 58 -5.09 -6.60 2.07
N ASP A 59 -4.55 -6.63 3.30
CA ASP A 59 -4.43 -7.85 4.10
C ASP A 59 -5.79 -8.36 4.60
N LEU A 60 -6.71 -7.46 4.96
CA LEU A 60 -8.11 -7.81 5.27
C LEU A 60 -8.77 -8.55 4.09
N ILE A 61 -8.61 -8.03 2.88
CA ILE A 61 -9.14 -8.66 1.67
C ILE A 61 -8.48 -10.01 1.40
N LYS A 62 -7.15 -10.11 1.60
CA LYS A 62 -6.39 -11.32 1.27
C LYS A 62 -6.56 -12.46 2.27
N PHE A 63 -6.74 -12.14 3.54
CA PHE A 63 -6.58 -13.13 4.61
C PHE A 63 -7.80 -13.22 5.55
N ALA A 64 -8.59 -12.15 5.70
CA ALA A 64 -9.67 -12.10 6.70
C ALA A 64 -11.04 -12.60 6.20
N ARG A 65 -11.10 -13.26 5.03
CA ARG A 65 -12.38 -13.65 4.36
C ARG A 65 -13.34 -12.47 4.21
N TYR A 66 -12.80 -11.27 4.06
CA TYR A 66 -13.57 -10.06 3.87
C TYR A 66 -14.31 -10.13 2.53
N GLU A 67 -15.62 -9.91 2.53
CA GLU A 67 -16.43 -9.82 1.30
C GLU A 67 -16.18 -8.47 0.62
N ALA A 68 -15.01 -8.37 0.00
CA ALA A 68 -14.58 -7.19 -0.71
C ALA A 68 -15.46 -6.92 -1.94
N THR A 69 -15.76 -5.64 -2.13
CA THR A 69 -16.57 -5.12 -3.23
C THR A 69 -15.71 -4.42 -4.29
N SER A 70 -16.34 -4.00 -5.38
CA SER A 70 -15.69 -3.14 -6.37
C SER A 70 -15.32 -1.76 -5.81
N ALA A 71 -16.06 -1.26 -4.81
CA ALA A 71 -15.74 -0.01 -4.13
C ALA A 71 -14.42 -0.12 -3.36
N ASP A 72 -14.15 -1.25 -2.70
CA ASP A 72 -12.86 -1.49 -2.04
C ASP A 72 -11.69 -1.48 -3.03
N SER A 73 -11.91 -2.04 -4.23
CA SER A 73 -10.89 -2.00 -5.29
C SER A 73 -10.64 -0.58 -5.78
N ARG A 74 -11.69 0.26 -5.85
CA ARG A 74 -11.56 1.67 -6.23
C ARG A 74 -10.79 2.44 -5.15
N LEU A 75 -11.14 2.25 -3.88
CA LEU A 75 -10.45 2.86 -2.75
C LEU A 75 -8.96 2.52 -2.73
N LEU A 76 -8.60 1.24 -2.87
CA LEU A 76 -7.20 0.81 -2.96
C LEU A 76 -6.47 1.47 -4.15
N LEU A 77 -7.13 1.63 -5.29
CA LEU A 77 -6.52 2.32 -6.44
C LEU A 77 -6.26 3.78 -6.13
N ASP A 78 -7.21 4.45 -5.50
CA ASP A 78 -7.12 5.88 -5.19
C ASP A 78 -6.05 6.14 -4.13
N GLU A 79 -6.00 5.34 -3.06
CA GLU A 79 -4.93 5.36 -2.05
C GLU A 79 -3.54 5.14 -2.69
N ALA A 80 -3.39 4.13 -3.56
CA ALA A 80 -2.13 3.86 -4.26
C ALA A 80 -1.71 5.01 -5.18
N ARG A 81 -2.66 5.64 -5.88
CA ARG A 81 -2.39 6.81 -6.73
C ARG A 81 -2.06 8.05 -5.92
N GLN A 82 -2.70 8.24 -4.77
CA GLN A 82 -2.40 9.34 -3.85
C GLN A 82 -0.98 9.20 -3.31
N PHE A 83 -0.60 7.99 -2.88
CA PHE A 83 0.74 7.71 -2.41
C PHE A 83 1.79 7.98 -3.49
N ALA A 84 1.60 7.45 -4.71
CA ALA A 84 2.55 7.63 -5.81
C ALA A 84 2.74 9.08 -6.27
N LYS A 85 1.79 9.98 -5.96
CA LYS A 85 1.88 11.41 -6.27
C LYS A 85 2.58 12.25 -5.20
N GLY A 86 3.04 11.64 -4.10
CA GLY A 86 3.72 12.34 -3.01
C GLY A 86 2.77 13.04 -2.04
N GLY A 87 1.59 12.44 -1.78
CA GLY A 87 0.75 12.84 -0.64
C GLY A 87 0.07 14.20 -0.76
N ALA A 88 -0.96 14.31 -1.61
CA ALA A 88 -2.19 15.08 -1.37
C ALA A 88 -3.18 14.87 -2.52
N LEU A 89 -4.43 14.50 -2.22
CA LEU A 89 -5.58 14.93 -3.02
C LEU A 89 -6.61 15.55 -2.08
N VAL A 90 -6.93 16.80 -2.40
CA VAL A 90 -8.01 17.62 -1.86
C VAL A 90 -9.26 16.75 -1.63
N THR A 91 -9.77 16.79 -0.42
CA THR A 91 -11.08 16.25 -0.03
C THR A 91 -12.18 16.83 -0.92
N ALA A 92 -13.03 15.96 -1.46
CA ALA A 92 -14.36 16.30 -1.92
C ALA A 92 -15.38 15.65 -0.98
#